data_AF-A0A1D6NBY8-F1
#
_entry.id   AF-A0A1D6NBY8-F1
#
_cell.length_a   1.000
_cell.length_b   1.000
_cell.length_c   1.000
_cell.angle_alpha   90.00
_cell.angle_beta   90.00
_cell.angle_gamma   90.00
#
_symmetry.space_group_name_H-M   'P 1'
#
loop_
_entity.id
_entity.type
_entity.pdbx_description
1 polymer ?
#
loop_
_entity_poly.entity_id
_entity_poly.type
_entity_poly.pdbx_seq_one_letter_code
_entity_poly.pdbx_strand_id
1 'polypeptide(L)'
;MPGMPTDGGGAMVPFTGEPGQGAPPPAPVRPIRHGVAPPIFRIYVSWSSGNLLQVACLRPPNSDGGGGTEEVVGSVVEVNLGDGGSGGSEAEEKIDEAEMRRIEYGSVPAFALLQSRKNTLADVATMSHVPSVPDHAEWWQYVLEYSKTIGSLLGNPDPSGFMIEEPKTILKVREKPTSLRAAWELLEIFYVDKRLQGWLPERLVDWLADFDSLLSTMASTVYSKLSNFQKKLVNLQIVEDDPDYWNGLSAALSVGWLDIVVNMLRFHGSYQLDQMDSRETENGLVEAVAVLVSMMPRMRPNLPTGKLGQCCKTRPDFIKAWEKWRGQVTKLECSAFWIQCGHQKTRDGLKNLLHIMMGNIKEITAATSHWLELFASHFLYIKPFTVGFEGMHHLAQKCIQLMPSSGTNGLTGLIIGVMSENPEVVLAECTKNFGPWLVTHAMELLTADNDYADIMLHEERPNLGGISIEELHRLVYAQVLCCHPLTWQVSYVT
;
A
#
# COMPACT_ATOMS: atom_id res chain seq x y z
N MET A 1 -16.49 -50.22 4.23
CA MET A 1 -15.56 -50.61 3.16
C MET A 1 -14.44 -49.58 3.10
N PRO A 2 -13.17 -49.98 2.91
CA PRO A 2 -12.04 -49.06 2.89
C PRO A 2 -11.80 -48.45 1.50
N GLY A 3 -11.39 -47.17 1.49
CA GLY A 3 -10.37 -46.65 0.57
C GLY A 3 -10.82 -46.09 -0.78
N MET A 4 -11.07 -44.78 -0.84
CA MET A 4 -10.70 -43.90 -1.96
C MET A 4 -10.18 -42.60 -1.35
N PRO A 5 -8.93 -42.17 -1.63
CA PRO A 5 -8.47 -40.85 -1.23
C PRO A 5 -9.04 -39.83 -2.21
N THR A 6 -9.84 -38.89 -1.72
CA THR A 6 -10.16 -37.66 -2.46
C THR A 6 -8.95 -36.74 -2.40
N ASP A 7 -8.46 -36.36 -3.58
CA ASP A 7 -7.36 -35.42 -3.78
C ASP A 7 -7.54 -34.15 -2.95
N GLY A 8 -6.45 -33.72 -2.31
CA GLY A 8 -6.38 -32.54 -1.46
C GLY A 8 -6.59 -31.25 -2.25
N GLY A 9 -7.75 -30.64 -2.06
CA GLY A 9 -7.99 -29.23 -2.37
C GLY A 9 -7.46 -28.37 -1.22
N GLY A 10 -6.60 -27.41 -1.56
CA GLY A 10 -5.82 -26.59 -0.63
C GLY A 10 -6.65 -25.96 0.50
N ALA A 11 -6.10 -26.04 1.71
CA ALA A 11 -6.66 -25.42 2.90
C ALA A 11 -6.61 -23.88 2.79
N MET A 12 -7.79 -23.26 2.73
CA MET A 12 -8.01 -21.81 2.72
C MET A 12 -8.07 -21.16 4.11
N VAL A 13 -7.43 -21.80 5.08
CA VAL A 13 -7.10 -21.20 6.37
C VAL A 13 -5.62 -21.51 6.55
N PRO A 14 -4.74 -20.57 6.92
CA PRO A 14 -3.37 -20.91 7.25
C PRO A 14 -3.37 -21.67 8.58
N PHE A 15 -3.81 -22.93 8.57
CA PHE A 15 -3.27 -23.93 9.45
C PHE A 15 -1.89 -24.25 8.90
N THR A 16 -0.86 -23.94 9.66
CA THR A 16 0.50 -24.36 9.38
C THR A 16 0.54 -25.88 9.25
N GLY A 17 0.61 -26.38 8.01
CA GLY A 17 1.11 -27.71 7.68
C GLY A 17 0.20 -28.57 6.79
N GLU A 18 0.40 -28.51 5.47
CA GLU A 18 0.42 -29.72 4.65
C GLU A 18 1.85 -29.94 4.10
N PRO A 19 2.36 -31.18 4.12
CA PRO A 19 3.75 -31.49 3.81
C PRO A 19 3.95 -31.63 2.29
N GLY A 20 4.54 -30.62 1.64
CA GLY A 20 4.87 -30.77 0.22
C GLY A 20 5.65 -29.66 -0.48
N GLN A 21 5.71 -28.44 0.05
CA GLN A 21 6.39 -27.32 -0.64
C GLN A 21 7.17 -26.45 0.33
N GLY A 22 8.51 -26.57 0.29
CA GLY A 22 9.43 -25.73 1.05
C GLY A 22 9.34 -25.95 2.56
N ALA A 23 10.43 -25.71 3.28
CA ALA A 23 10.34 -25.64 4.73
C ALA A 23 9.37 -24.50 5.08
N PRO A 24 8.35 -24.73 5.94
CA PRO A 24 7.52 -23.63 6.43
C PRO A 24 8.44 -22.57 7.04
N PRO A 25 8.16 -21.27 6.86
CA PRO A 25 8.88 -20.24 7.57
C PRO A 25 8.86 -20.59 9.07
N PRO A 26 9.99 -20.49 9.78
CA PRO A 26 10.05 -20.87 11.19
C PRO A 26 8.96 -20.11 11.93
N ALA A 27 8.14 -20.84 12.70
CA ALA A 27 7.11 -20.22 13.53
C ALA A 27 7.73 -19.08 14.34
N PRO A 28 7.05 -17.92 14.47
CA PRO A 28 7.62 -16.77 15.15
C PRO A 28 8.01 -17.15 16.59
N VAL A 29 9.32 -17.20 16.84
CA VAL A 29 9.86 -17.54 18.16
C VAL A 29 9.91 -16.26 18.98
N ARG A 30 9.04 -16.16 19.99
CA ARG A 30 9.11 -15.07 20.97
C ARG A 30 9.99 -15.47 22.15
N PRO A 31 11.18 -14.86 22.33
CA PRO A 31 12.02 -15.14 23.49
C PRO A 31 11.38 -14.53 24.76
N ILE A 32 10.98 -15.38 25.70
CA ILE A 32 10.41 -14.96 26.98
C ILE A 32 11.54 -14.81 27.99
N ARG A 33 11.77 -13.58 28.46
CA ARG A 33 12.75 -13.30 29.53
C ARG A 33 12.08 -13.49 30.89
N HIS A 34 12.33 -14.64 31.51
CA HIS A 34 11.74 -15.00 32.81
C HIS A 34 12.71 -14.79 34.00
N GLY A 35 14.00 -14.53 33.77
CA GLY A 35 14.96 -14.19 34.83
C GLY A 35 15.33 -15.32 35.82
N VAL A 36 14.66 -16.47 35.75
CA VAL A 36 14.99 -17.67 36.56
C VAL A 36 16.26 -18.34 36.05
N ALA A 37 17.25 -18.54 36.92
CA ALA A 37 18.49 -19.22 36.56
C ALA A 37 18.28 -20.74 36.32
N PRO A 38 19.01 -21.37 35.38
CA PRO A 38 18.93 -22.81 35.14
C PRO A 38 19.51 -23.61 36.33
N PRO A 39 19.03 -24.84 36.61
CA PRO A 39 18.06 -25.59 35.83
C PRO A 39 16.61 -25.20 36.14
N ILE A 40 15.79 -25.11 35.09
CA ILE A 40 14.34 -24.97 35.20
C ILE A 40 13.75 -26.37 35.34
N PHE A 41 12.94 -26.60 36.37
CA PHE A 41 12.32 -27.89 36.64
C PHE A 41 10.95 -28.03 35.98
N ARG A 42 10.13 -26.97 36.03
CA ARG A 42 8.78 -27.01 35.48
C ARG A 42 8.38 -25.67 34.88
N ILE A 43 7.71 -25.73 33.74
CA ILE A 43 7.07 -24.60 33.07
C ILE A 43 5.57 -24.84 33.09
N TYR A 44 4.81 -23.84 33.53
CA TYR A 44 3.36 -23.80 33.40
C TYR A 44 2.98 -22.71 32.41
N VAL A 45 2.03 -23.03 31.54
CA VAL A 45 1.48 -22.09 30.57
C VAL A 45 -0.03 -22.09 30.78
N SER A 46 -0.60 -20.92 31.04
CA SER A 46 -2.04 -20.74 31.20
C SER A 46 -2.51 -19.49 30.47
N TRP A 47 -3.67 -19.59 29.83
CA TRP A 47 -4.37 -18.43 29.33
C TRP A 47 -4.96 -17.64 30.49
N SER A 48 -4.75 -16.33 30.48
CA SER A 48 -5.41 -15.39 31.40
C SER A 48 -6.51 -14.63 30.65
N SER A 49 -7.01 -13.52 31.20
CA SER A 49 -8.06 -12.73 30.54
C SER A 49 -7.54 -12.10 29.24
N GLY A 50 -8.32 -12.21 28.16
CA GLY A 50 -8.00 -11.60 26.87
C GLY A 50 -6.83 -12.29 26.16
N ASN A 51 -5.99 -11.51 25.50
CA ASN A 51 -4.85 -12.01 24.72
C ASN A 51 -3.58 -12.24 25.57
N LEU A 52 -3.71 -12.36 26.88
CA LEU A 52 -2.59 -12.50 27.81
C LEU A 52 -2.32 -13.96 28.14
N LEU A 53 -1.09 -14.41 27.89
CA LEU A 53 -0.58 -15.72 28.26
C LEU A 53 0.31 -15.60 29.50
N GLN A 54 -0.02 -16.30 30.57
CA GLN A 54 0.85 -16.42 31.74
C GLN A 54 1.79 -17.61 31.59
N VAL A 55 3.09 -17.35 31.71
CA VAL A 55 4.14 -18.36 31.69
C VAL A 55 4.87 -18.34 33.03
N ALA A 56 4.73 -19.42 33.80
CA ALA A 56 5.41 -19.58 35.07
C ALA A 56 6.57 -20.57 34.96
N CYS A 57 7.76 -20.15 35.35
CA CYS A 57 8.98 -20.96 35.38
C CYS A 57 9.38 -21.24 36.83
N LEU A 58 9.54 -22.51 37.21
CA LEU A 58 9.89 -22.93 38.56
C LEU A 58 11.20 -23.73 38.58
N ARG A 59 12.03 -23.49 39.59
CA ARG A 59 13.21 -24.32 39.89
C ARG A 59 12.83 -25.55 40.71
N PRO A 60 13.69 -26.58 40.74
CA PRO A 60 13.50 -27.69 41.67
C PRO A 60 13.48 -27.13 43.11
N PRO A 61 12.66 -27.67 44.02
CA PRO A 61 12.79 -27.34 45.44
C PRO A 61 14.20 -27.73 45.92
N ASN A 62 14.98 -26.76 46.40
CA ASN A 62 16.34 -27.00 46.90
C ASN A 62 16.32 -28.09 47.98
N SER A 63 17.15 -29.13 47.82
CA SER A 63 17.31 -30.18 48.84
C SER A 63 18.23 -29.79 49.99
N ASP A 64 18.96 -28.68 49.91
CA ASP A 64 19.92 -28.29 50.95
C ASP A 64 19.75 -26.84 51.39
N GLY A 65 19.46 -26.68 52.68
CA GLY A 65 19.44 -25.39 53.37
C GLY A 65 20.84 -24.83 53.52
N GLY A 66 21.12 -23.70 52.89
CA GLY A 66 22.35 -22.95 53.06
C GLY A 66 22.16 -21.54 52.55
N GLY A 67 22.04 -20.58 53.48
CA GLY A 67 21.73 -19.19 53.17
C GLY A 67 22.76 -18.47 52.31
N GLY A 68 22.26 -17.60 51.44
CA GLY A 68 23.05 -16.64 50.67
C GLY A 68 22.27 -16.12 49.47
N THR A 69 21.81 -14.88 49.54
CA THR A 69 21.05 -14.09 48.53
C THR A 69 19.65 -14.61 48.17
N GLU A 70 18.67 -13.69 48.10
CA GLU A 70 17.28 -13.97 47.67
C GLU A 70 17.26 -14.42 46.19
N GLU A 71 17.62 -15.68 45.93
CA GLU A 71 17.48 -16.26 44.60
C GLU A 71 15.99 -16.50 44.28
N VAL A 72 15.55 -15.96 43.14
CA VAL A 72 14.18 -16.12 42.63
C VAL A 72 13.91 -17.60 42.33
N VAL A 73 13.15 -18.27 43.22
CA VAL A 73 12.80 -19.70 43.14
C VAL A 73 11.85 -20.00 41.98
N GLY A 74 11.13 -19.00 41.50
CA GLY A 74 10.33 -19.05 40.28
C GLY A 74 9.85 -17.67 39.86
N SER A 75 9.45 -17.53 38.60
CA SER A 75 8.87 -16.30 38.07
C SER A 75 7.59 -16.59 37.31
N VAL A 76 6.67 -15.64 37.32
CA VAL A 76 5.52 -15.61 36.40
C VAL A 76 5.71 -14.41 35.48
N VAL A 77 5.61 -14.63 34.17
CA VAL A 77 5.68 -13.59 33.15
C VAL A 77 4.37 -13.59 32.37
N GLU A 78 3.79 -12.42 32.19
CA GLU A 78 2.66 -12.22 31.28
C GLU A 78 3.16 -11.84 29.90
N VAL A 79 2.63 -12.53 28.89
CA VAL A 79 2.97 -12.35 27.48
C VAL A 79 1.71 -11.94 26.74
N ASN A 80 1.67 -10.71 26.22
CA ASN A 80 0.58 -10.26 25.37
C ASN A 80 0.74 -10.82 23.95
N LEU A 81 -0.15 -11.73 23.58
CA LEU A 81 -0.20 -12.36 22.26
C LEU A 81 -0.92 -11.49 21.22
N GLY A 82 -1.75 -10.54 21.66
CA GLY A 82 -2.41 -9.55 20.79
C GLY A 82 -1.41 -8.63 20.12
N ASP A 83 -0.20 -8.57 20.65
CA ASP A 83 0.88 -7.79 20.05
C ASP A 83 1.44 -8.45 18.75
N GLY A 84 0.98 -9.66 18.39
CA GLY A 84 1.51 -10.47 17.27
C GLY A 84 0.74 -10.40 15.95
N GLY A 85 -0.28 -9.53 15.85
CA GLY A 85 -1.21 -9.50 14.72
C GLY A 85 -0.85 -8.61 13.52
N SER A 86 0.34 -8.00 13.49
CA SER A 86 0.83 -7.34 12.28
C SER A 86 2.10 -8.05 11.85
N GLY A 87 2.06 -8.79 10.75
CA GLY A 87 3.24 -9.22 10.01
C GLY A 87 4.05 -8.04 9.41
N GLY A 88 3.88 -6.83 9.95
CA GLY A 88 4.73 -5.69 9.68
C GLY A 88 6.09 -5.92 10.33
N SER A 89 7.14 -5.77 9.53
CA SER A 89 8.52 -5.73 10.01
C SER A 89 8.68 -4.72 11.16
N GLU A 90 9.69 -4.89 12.01
CA GLU A 90 10.04 -4.04 13.17
C GLU A 90 10.16 -2.51 12.87
N ALA A 91 10.02 -2.10 11.61
CA ALA A 91 10.05 -0.72 11.13
C ALA A 91 8.65 -0.10 10.85
N GLU A 92 7.56 -0.87 10.91
CA GLU A 92 6.20 -0.31 10.89
C GLU A 92 5.83 0.17 12.30
N GLU A 93 5.55 1.47 12.44
CA GLU A 93 4.97 1.99 13.67
C GLU A 93 3.54 1.45 13.74
N LYS A 94 3.39 0.37 14.50
CA LYS A 94 2.12 -0.32 14.72
C LYS A 94 1.07 0.70 15.13
N ILE A 95 -0.12 0.60 14.54
CA ILE A 95 -1.26 1.43 14.94
C ILE A 95 -1.45 1.27 16.44
N ASP A 96 -1.39 2.39 17.17
CA ASP A 96 -1.54 2.39 18.62
C ASP A 96 -2.89 1.78 19.03
N GLU A 97 -2.94 1.12 20.18
CA GLU A 97 -4.16 0.45 20.64
C GLU A 97 -5.33 1.42 20.86
N ALA A 98 -5.07 2.69 21.23
CA ALA A 98 -6.14 3.68 21.31
C ALA A 98 -6.69 4.07 19.94
N GLU A 99 -5.79 4.19 18.96
CA GLU A 99 -6.16 4.50 17.58
C GLU A 99 -6.91 3.34 16.91
N MET A 100 -6.47 2.10 17.14
CA MET A 100 -7.21 0.93 16.67
C MET A 100 -8.62 0.89 17.26
N ARG A 101 -8.78 1.15 18.56
CA ARG A 101 -10.12 1.23 19.18
C ARG A 101 -10.99 2.32 18.59
N ARG A 102 -10.42 3.48 18.25
CA ARG A 102 -11.14 4.55 17.55
C ARG A 102 -11.67 4.04 16.20
N ILE A 103 -10.87 3.29 15.46
CA ILE A 103 -11.24 2.70 14.17
C ILE A 103 -12.34 1.64 14.36
N GLU A 104 -12.19 0.74 15.33
CA GLU A 104 -13.17 -0.32 15.61
C GLU A 104 -14.54 0.29 15.93
N TYR A 105 -14.62 1.19 16.93
CA TYR A 105 -15.88 1.87 17.27
C TYR A 105 -16.42 2.77 16.15
N GLY A 106 -15.53 3.52 15.49
CA GLY A 106 -15.92 4.44 14.43
C GLY A 106 -16.52 3.75 13.22
N SER A 107 -16.15 2.49 12.99
CA SER A 107 -16.62 1.69 11.85
C SER A 107 -18.03 1.11 12.05
N VAL A 108 -18.46 0.91 13.29
CA VAL A 108 -19.74 0.24 13.64
C VAL A 108 -20.98 0.87 13.00
N PRO A 109 -21.20 2.20 13.07
CA PRO A 109 -22.42 2.79 12.50
C PRO A 109 -22.50 2.62 10.98
N ALA A 110 -21.36 2.76 10.29
CA ALA A 110 -21.28 2.59 8.85
C ALA A 110 -21.53 1.12 8.45
N PHE A 111 -20.94 0.18 9.19
CA PHE A 111 -21.12 -1.25 8.98
C PHE A 111 -22.57 -1.69 9.21
N ALA A 112 -23.18 -1.29 10.33
CA ALA A 112 -24.57 -1.61 10.65
C ALA A 112 -25.55 -1.06 9.59
N LEU A 113 -25.30 0.16 9.08
CA LEU A 113 -26.08 0.73 7.99
C LEU A 113 -25.95 -0.10 6.70
N LEU A 114 -24.73 -0.52 6.35
CA LEU A 114 -24.50 -1.36 5.17
C LEU A 114 -25.23 -2.71 5.30
N GLN A 115 -25.11 -3.39 6.44
CA GLN A 115 -25.79 -4.67 6.69
C GLN A 115 -27.32 -4.52 6.67
N SER A 116 -27.86 -3.44 7.24
CA SER A 116 -29.30 -3.16 7.18
C SER A 116 -29.78 -3.00 5.74
N ARG A 117 -29.00 -2.33 4.87
CA ARG A 117 -29.32 -2.18 3.44
C ARG A 117 -29.21 -3.52 2.71
N LYS A 118 -28.17 -4.33 2.99
CA LYS A 118 -27.99 -5.68 2.43
C LYS A 118 -29.20 -6.56 2.73
N ASN A 119 -29.64 -6.59 4.00
CA ASN A 119 -30.81 -7.38 4.42
C ASN A 119 -32.11 -6.89 3.75
N THR A 120 -32.30 -5.57 3.63
CA THR A 120 -33.47 -5.00 2.95
C THR A 120 -33.53 -5.43 1.47
N LEU A 121 -32.38 -5.43 0.78
CA LEU A 121 -32.30 -5.89 -0.62
C LEU A 121 -32.59 -7.40 -0.74
N ALA A 122 -32.08 -8.20 0.19
CA ALA A 122 -32.35 -9.65 0.23
C ALA A 122 -33.83 -9.97 0.48
N ASP A 123 -34.50 -9.22 1.37
CA ASP A 123 -35.92 -9.37 1.64
C ASP A 123 -36.77 -9.05 0.40
N VAL A 124 -36.44 -7.97 -0.33
CA VAL A 124 -37.11 -7.58 -1.58
C VAL A 124 -36.93 -8.63 -2.68
N ALA A 125 -35.72 -9.20 -2.80
CA ALA A 125 -35.45 -10.29 -3.76
C ALA A 125 -36.28 -11.55 -3.43
N THR A 126 -36.41 -11.88 -2.15
CA THR A 126 -37.19 -13.05 -1.69
C THR A 126 -38.70 -12.87 -1.95
N MET A 127 -39.23 -11.65 -1.78
CA MET A 127 -40.64 -11.34 -2.02
C MET A 127 -41.04 -11.29 -3.50
N SER A 128 -40.09 -11.10 -4.41
CA SER A 128 -40.36 -10.91 -5.84
C SER A 128 -40.37 -12.20 -6.67
N HIS A 129 -40.09 -13.37 -6.08
CA HIS A 129 -40.01 -14.68 -6.76
C HIS A 129 -39.07 -14.71 -7.98
N VAL A 130 -38.14 -13.76 -8.09
CA VAL A 130 -37.08 -13.74 -9.10
C VAL A 130 -35.83 -14.39 -8.47
N PRO A 131 -35.13 -15.31 -9.16
CA PRO A 131 -33.90 -15.90 -8.62
C PRO A 131 -32.83 -14.82 -8.42
N SER A 132 -32.43 -14.66 -7.15
CA SER A 132 -31.21 -14.06 -6.61
C SER A 132 -30.27 -13.36 -7.60
N VAL A 133 -30.48 -12.06 -7.79
CA VAL A 133 -29.42 -11.09 -8.05
C VAL A 133 -29.92 -9.79 -7.40
N PRO A 134 -29.35 -9.30 -6.28
CA PRO A 134 -29.63 -7.92 -5.86
C PRO A 134 -29.34 -7.04 -7.07
N ASP A 135 -30.17 -6.04 -7.38
CA ASP A 135 -29.95 -5.20 -8.55
C ASP A 135 -28.54 -4.58 -8.43
N HIS A 136 -27.52 -5.23 -9.02
CA HIS A 136 -26.10 -4.99 -8.69
C HIS A 136 -25.76 -3.54 -8.99
N ALA A 137 -26.53 -2.89 -9.86
CA ALA A 137 -26.49 -1.48 -10.18
C ALA A 137 -26.49 -0.54 -8.97
N GLU A 138 -27.14 -0.91 -7.85
CA GLU A 138 -27.20 -0.10 -6.63
C GLU A 138 -26.24 -0.59 -5.53
N TRP A 139 -25.96 -1.89 -5.44
CA TRP A 139 -25.16 -2.46 -4.34
C TRP A 139 -23.75 -1.87 -4.28
N TRP A 140 -23.03 -1.80 -5.40
CA TRP A 140 -21.68 -1.22 -5.43
C TRP A 140 -21.67 0.26 -4.98
N GLN A 141 -22.78 1.00 -5.13
CA GLN A 141 -22.88 2.39 -4.69
C GLN A 141 -22.95 2.48 -3.16
N TYR A 142 -23.71 1.58 -2.52
CA TYR A 142 -23.77 1.48 -1.07
C TYR A 142 -22.42 1.06 -0.49
N VAL A 143 -21.73 0.11 -1.14
CA VAL A 143 -20.37 -0.29 -0.74
C VAL A 143 -19.38 0.86 -0.93
N LEU A 144 -19.50 1.66 -2.00
CA LEU A 144 -18.65 2.84 -2.21
C LEU A 144 -18.89 3.94 -1.16
N GLU A 145 -20.14 4.21 -0.79
CA GLU A 145 -20.48 5.16 0.27
C GLU A 145 -19.90 4.71 1.63
N TYR A 146 -20.07 3.42 1.92
CA TYR A 146 -19.46 2.78 3.08
C TYR A 146 -17.93 2.90 3.05
N SER A 147 -17.31 2.58 1.92
CA SER A 147 -15.85 2.63 1.75
C SER A 147 -15.28 4.02 1.97
N LYS A 148 -15.96 5.07 1.48
CA LYS A 148 -15.58 6.46 1.73
C LYS A 148 -15.68 6.86 3.20
N THR A 149 -16.71 6.35 3.89
CA THR A 149 -16.89 6.59 5.33
C THR A 149 -15.78 5.95 6.14
N ILE A 150 -15.43 4.69 5.83
CA ILE A 150 -14.31 3.98 6.46
C ILE A 150 -12.96 4.61 6.07
N GLY A 151 -12.77 4.99 4.81
CA GLY A 151 -11.56 5.67 4.35
C GLY A 151 -11.31 6.96 5.12
N SER A 152 -12.36 7.77 5.33
CA SER A 152 -12.28 8.99 6.16
C SER A 152 -11.95 8.69 7.62
N LEU A 153 -12.44 7.57 8.15
CA LEU A 153 -12.12 7.10 9.50
C LEU A 153 -10.64 6.71 9.63
N LEU A 154 -10.08 6.04 8.62
CA LEU A 154 -8.67 5.63 8.57
C LEU A 154 -7.69 6.80 8.35
N GLY A 155 -8.20 7.98 8.03
CA GLY A 155 -7.45 9.23 7.95
C GLY A 155 -7.99 10.15 6.85
N ASN A 156 -7.83 11.46 7.01
CA ASN A 156 -8.31 12.39 5.99
C ASN A 156 -7.40 12.35 4.74
N PRO A 157 -7.96 12.38 3.52
CA PRO A 157 -7.21 12.72 2.34
C PRO A 157 -6.97 14.23 2.37
N ASP A 158 -5.88 14.68 2.99
CA ASP A 158 -5.48 16.06 2.80
C ASP A 158 -5.10 16.25 1.31
N PRO A 159 -5.71 17.20 0.59
CA PRO A 159 -5.57 17.32 -0.87
C PRO A 159 -4.19 17.79 -1.34
N SER A 160 -3.26 18.07 -0.42
CA SER A 160 -1.88 18.43 -0.74
C SER A 160 -0.98 17.20 -0.65
N GLY A 161 -0.76 16.53 -1.79
CA GLY A 161 0.27 15.50 -1.92
C GLY A 161 1.67 16.05 -1.57
N PHE A 162 2.69 15.18 -1.60
CA PHE A 162 4.08 15.57 -1.34
C PHE A 162 4.46 16.83 -2.14
N MET A 163 4.73 17.93 -1.44
CA MET A 163 4.93 19.23 -2.07
C MET A 163 6.18 19.88 -1.49
N ILE A 164 7.21 20.00 -2.32
CA ILE A 164 8.39 20.82 -2.03
C ILE A 164 8.08 22.21 -2.60
N GLU A 165 7.58 23.10 -1.76
CA GLU A 165 7.13 24.45 -2.17
C GLU A 165 8.25 25.49 -2.05
N GLU A 166 9.08 25.44 -0.98
CA GLU A 166 10.27 26.29 -0.86
C GLU A 166 11.49 25.49 -0.34
N PRO A 167 12.72 25.90 -0.68
CA PRO A 167 13.94 25.28 -0.17
C PRO A 167 14.07 25.28 1.36
N LYS A 168 13.32 26.18 2.03
CA LYS A 168 13.36 26.42 3.48
C LYS A 168 12.11 25.97 4.22
N THR A 169 11.01 25.64 3.53
CA THR A 169 9.84 25.05 4.17
C THR A 169 10.05 23.54 4.25
N ILE A 170 10.41 23.10 5.46
CA ILE A 170 10.40 21.70 5.85
C ILE A 170 8.99 21.17 5.59
N LEU A 171 8.87 19.96 5.02
CA LEU A 171 7.61 19.23 4.88
C LEU A 171 6.71 19.51 6.08
N LYS A 172 5.50 20.03 5.84
CA LYS A 172 4.48 20.01 6.90
C LYS A 172 4.37 18.56 7.33
N VAL A 173 4.53 18.33 8.63
CA VAL A 173 4.42 17.00 9.24
C VAL A 173 3.03 16.48 8.90
N ARG A 174 2.96 15.60 7.90
CA ARG A 174 1.77 14.88 7.47
C ARG A 174 1.37 13.92 8.59
N GLU A 175 0.08 13.59 8.70
CA GLU A 175 -0.31 12.34 9.34
C GLU A 175 0.46 11.18 8.69
N LYS A 176 1.15 10.40 9.50
CA LYS A 176 1.99 9.31 9.02
C LYS A 176 1.10 8.28 8.30
N PRO A 177 1.39 7.91 7.04
CA PRO A 177 0.57 6.93 6.33
C PRO A 177 0.62 5.58 7.07
N THR A 178 -0.50 4.86 7.10
CA THR A 178 -0.60 3.52 7.71
C THR A 178 -0.78 2.46 6.62
N SER A 179 -0.19 1.27 6.84
CA SER A 179 -0.36 0.12 5.94
C SER A 179 -1.82 -0.31 5.85
N LEU A 180 -2.58 -0.18 6.94
CA LEU A 180 -4.02 -0.43 6.97
C LEU A 180 -4.80 0.47 6.00
N ARG A 181 -4.56 1.78 6.03
CA ARG A 181 -5.21 2.73 5.10
C ARG A 181 -4.79 2.47 3.66
N ALA A 182 -3.51 2.21 3.44
CA ALA A 182 -2.98 1.92 2.10
C ALA A 182 -3.65 0.68 1.48
N ALA A 183 -3.85 -0.37 2.28
CA ALA A 183 -4.55 -1.58 1.87
C ALA A 183 -6.04 -1.33 1.58
N TRP A 184 -6.72 -0.57 2.45
CA TRP A 184 -8.11 -0.18 2.24
C TRP A 184 -8.30 0.56 0.91
N GLU A 185 -7.45 1.56 0.64
CA GLU A 185 -7.52 2.34 -0.60
C GLU A 185 -7.27 1.45 -1.83
N LEU A 186 -6.35 0.47 -1.76
CA LEU A 186 -6.18 -0.50 -2.85
C LEU A 186 -7.45 -1.32 -3.11
N LEU A 187 -8.08 -1.85 -2.06
CA LEU A 187 -9.32 -2.62 -2.21
C LEU A 187 -10.45 -1.77 -2.82
N GLU A 188 -10.62 -0.52 -2.36
CA GLU A 188 -11.61 0.41 -2.93
C GLU A 188 -11.35 0.68 -4.42
N ILE A 189 -10.10 0.98 -4.79
CA ILE A 189 -9.70 1.34 -6.15
C ILE A 189 -10.02 0.22 -7.14
N PHE A 190 -9.79 -1.03 -6.75
CA PHE A 190 -9.85 -2.17 -7.66
C PHE A 190 -11.17 -2.93 -7.63
N TYR A 191 -11.83 -3.03 -6.48
CA TYR A 191 -13.07 -3.83 -6.33
C TYR A 191 -14.35 -3.00 -6.29
N VAL A 192 -14.28 -1.70 -5.96
CA VAL A 192 -15.49 -0.91 -5.68
C VAL A 192 -15.67 0.26 -6.64
N ASP A 193 -14.69 1.16 -6.77
CA ASP A 193 -14.89 2.38 -7.57
C ASP A 193 -14.71 2.14 -9.08
N LYS A 194 -15.78 1.66 -9.70
CA LYS A 194 -15.86 1.40 -11.15
C LYS A 194 -15.52 2.63 -12.01
N ARG A 195 -15.66 3.85 -11.47
CA ARG A 195 -15.38 5.10 -12.21
C ARG A 195 -13.89 5.27 -12.47
N LEU A 196 -13.04 4.54 -11.74
CA LEU A 196 -11.59 4.58 -11.87
C LEU A 196 -11.07 3.69 -12.98
N GLN A 197 -11.84 2.71 -13.49
CA GLN A 197 -11.36 1.75 -14.50
C GLN A 197 -10.74 2.43 -15.74
N GLY A 198 -11.31 3.55 -16.19
CA GLY A 198 -10.82 4.29 -17.36
C GLY A 198 -9.48 5.02 -17.13
N TRP A 199 -9.03 5.15 -15.87
CA TRP A 199 -7.85 5.90 -15.47
C TRP A 199 -7.13 5.28 -14.26
N LEU A 200 -7.24 3.96 -14.10
CA LEU A 200 -6.65 3.21 -12.99
C LEU A 200 -5.15 3.46 -12.80
N PRO A 201 -4.31 3.55 -13.85
CA PRO A 201 -2.89 3.86 -13.67
C PRO A 201 -2.63 5.23 -13.04
N GLU A 202 -3.44 6.22 -13.34
CA GLU A 202 -3.35 7.56 -12.76
C GLU A 202 -3.72 7.54 -11.27
N ARG A 203 -4.73 6.74 -10.89
CA ARG A 203 -5.06 6.56 -9.48
C ARG A 203 -3.95 5.84 -8.71
N LEU A 204 -3.26 4.88 -9.34
CA LEU A 204 -2.09 4.24 -8.73
C LEU A 204 -0.95 5.23 -8.50
N VAL A 205 -0.75 6.20 -9.39
CA VAL A 205 0.21 7.30 -9.20
C VAL A 205 -0.17 8.17 -8.00
N ASP A 206 -1.46 8.50 -7.87
CA ASP A 206 -1.97 9.23 -6.70
C ASP A 206 -1.73 8.41 -5.40
N TRP A 207 -2.01 7.11 -5.42
CA TRP A 207 -1.77 6.21 -4.28
C TRP A 207 -0.27 6.13 -3.92
N LEU A 208 0.63 6.05 -4.91
CA LEU A 208 2.07 6.08 -4.67
C LEU A 208 2.50 7.39 -3.99
N ALA A 209 1.97 8.54 -4.40
CA ALA A 209 2.30 9.82 -3.75
C ALA A 209 1.99 9.82 -2.24
N ASP A 210 1.02 9.00 -1.81
CA ASP A 210 0.60 8.89 -0.43
C ASP A 210 1.29 7.79 0.37
N PHE A 211 1.61 6.67 -0.28
CA PHE A 211 2.03 5.44 0.40
C PHE A 211 3.39 4.91 -0.04
N ASP A 212 4.13 5.60 -0.93
CA ASP A 212 5.46 5.16 -1.38
C ASP A 212 6.43 4.89 -0.22
N SER A 213 6.36 5.71 0.84
CA SER A 213 7.17 5.53 2.05
C SER A 213 6.93 4.20 2.79
N LEU A 214 5.81 3.52 2.53
CA LEU A 214 5.47 2.23 3.13
C LEU A 214 5.98 1.04 2.30
N LEU A 215 6.44 1.26 1.06
CA LEU A 215 6.80 0.16 0.16
C LEU A 215 8.07 -0.57 0.58
N SER A 216 9.04 0.14 1.16
CA SER A 216 10.27 -0.48 1.65
C SER A 216 10.75 0.13 2.95
N THR A 217 11.14 -0.76 3.86
CA THR A 217 11.76 -0.41 5.15
C THR A 217 13.29 -0.43 5.10
N MET A 218 13.86 -1.07 4.08
CA MET A 218 15.32 -1.27 3.91
C MET A 218 15.86 -0.69 2.59
N ALA A 219 15.07 -0.66 1.53
CA ALA A 219 15.47 -0.10 0.23
C ALA A 219 15.05 1.37 0.11
N SER A 220 15.79 2.15 -0.69
CA SER A 220 15.37 3.52 -1.00
C SER A 220 14.09 3.49 -1.82
N THR A 221 13.10 4.30 -1.46
CA THR A 221 11.95 4.63 -2.31
C THR A 221 12.11 6.03 -2.90
N VAL A 222 11.30 6.41 -3.89
CA VAL A 222 11.29 7.78 -4.45
C VAL A 222 11.08 8.82 -3.34
N TYR A 223 10.13 8.59 -2.44
CA TYR A 223 9.88 9.42 -1.27
C TYR A 223 11.13 9.59 -0.40
N SER A 224 11.83 8.49 -0.09
CA SER A 224 13.03 8.55 0.75
C SER A 224 14.17 9.33 0.08
N LYS A 225 14.34 9.22 -1.25
CA LYS A 225 15.31 10.00 -2.02
C LYS A 225 15.01 11.49 -1.94
N LEU A 226 13.74 11.87 -2.17
CA LEU A 226 13.32 13.27 -2.11
C LEU A 226 13.42 13.85 -0.69
N SER A 227 13.01 13.10 0.33
CA SER A 227 13.11 13.51 1.74
C SER A 227 14.59 13.71 2.15
N ASN A 228 15.48 12.80 1.73
CA ASN A 228 16.90 12.93 2.01
C ASN A 228 17.54 14.11 1.26
N PHE A 229 17.17 14.33 0.00
CA PHE A 229 17.63 15.47 -0.78
C PHE A 229 17.17 16.79 -0.15
N GLN A 230 15.92 16.89 0.27
CA GLN A 230 15.38 18.09 0.92
C GLN A 230 16.16 18.45 2.20
N LYS A 231 16.58 17.46 3.01
CA LYS A 231 17.44 17.70 4.17
C LYS A 231 18.80 18.27 3.79
N LYS A 232 19.35 17.89 2.63
CA LYS A 232 20.61 18.41 2.10
C LYS A 232 20.46 19.80 1.49
N LEU A 233 19.30 20.09 0.90
CA LEU A 233 19.02 21.31 0.13
C LEU A 233 19.37 22.60 0.89
N VAL A 234 19.15 22.65 2.21
CA VAL A 234 19.45 23.80 3.06
C VAL A 234 20.93 24.22 3.01
N ASN A 235 21.83 23.28 2.74
CA ASN A 235 23.28 23.49 2.76
C ASN A 235 23.91 23.62 1.36
N LEU A 236 23.12 23.48 0.29
CA LEU A 236 23.62 23.55 -1.08
C LEU A 236 23.63 24.99 -1.61
N GLN A 237 24.75 25.40 -2.21
CA GLN A 237 24.85 26.70 -2.91
C GLN A 237 24.43 26.61 -4.37
N ILE A 238 24.85 25.55 -5.07
CA ILE A 238 24.50 25.26 -6.47
C ILE A 238 23.85 23.88 -6.48
N VAL A 239 22.54 23.83 -6.68
CA VAL A 239 21.76 22.60 -6.53
C VAL A 239 22.03 21.63 -7.69
N GLU A 240 22.22 22.15 -8.90
CA GLU A 240 22.45 21.34 -10.10
C GLU A 240 23.80 20.62 -10.13
N ASP A 241 24.70 20.97 -9.20
CA ASP A 241 25.98 20.31 -9.03
C ASP A 241 25.91 19.05 -8.16
N ASP A 242 24.86 18.91 -7.36
CA ASP A 242 24.65 17.75 -6.51
C ASP A 242 23.98 16.61 -7.30
N PRO A 243 24.52 15.37 -7.27
CA PRO A 243 23.93 14.26 -8.00
C PRO A 243 22.52 13.87 -7.49
N ASP A 244 22.23 14.08 -6.21
CA ASP A 244 20.93 13.73 -5.63
C ASP A 244 19.81 14.66 -6.13
N TYR A 245 20.15 15.86 -6.61
CA TYR A 245 19.19 16.77 -7.25
C TYR A 245 18.63 16.16 -8.54
N TRP A 246 19.50 15.73 -9.46
CA TRP A 246 19.08 15.11 -10.72
C TRP A 246 18.48 13.72 -10.50
N ASN A 247 19.02 12.93 -9.56
CA ASN A 247 18.44 11.64 -9.21
C ASN A 247 17.02 11.81 -8.62
N GLY A 248 16.81 12.81 -7.76
CA GLY A 248 15.50 13.14 -7.20
C GLY A 248 14.50 13.58 -8.28
N LEU A 249 14.93 14.48 -9.18
CA LEU A 249 14.12 14.91 -10.34
C LEU A 249 13.70 13.73 -11.23
N SER A 250 14.66 12.86 -11.59
CA SER A 250 14.39 11.69 -12.41
C SER A 250 13.46 10.69 -11.71
N ALA A 251 13.66 10.46 -10.41
CA ALA A 251 12.82 9.58 -9.62
C ALA A 251 11.39 10.10 -9.45
N ALA A 252 11.21 11.41 -9.18
CA ALA A 252 9.89 12.03 -9.11
C ALA A 252 9.18 12.04 -10.47
N LEU A 253 9.94 12.28 -11.55
CA LEU A 253 9.40 12.24 -12.91
C LEU A 253 8.95 10.84 -13.29
N SER A 254 9.74 9.79 -13.01
CA SER A 254 9.38 8.43 -13.41
C SER A 254 8.03 7.96 -12.83
N VAL A 255 7.70 8.37 -11.60
CA VAL A 255 6.39 8.08 -10.98
C VAL A 255 5.32 9.13 -11.26
N GLY A 256 5.60 10.15 -12.06
CA GLY A 256 4.62 11.13 -12.53
C GLY A 256 4.25 12.20 -11.51
N TRP A 257 5.12 12.53 -10.56
CA TRP A 257 4.95 13.63 -9.60
C TRP A 257 5.42 14.97 -10.19
N LEU A 258 4.70 15.40 -11.22
CA LEU A 258 5.10 16.50 -12.12
C LEU A 258 5.26 17.85 -11.41
N ASP A 259 4.40 18.13 -10.43
CA ASP A 259 4.44 19.34 -9.61
C ASP A 259 5.76 19.45 -8.83
N ILE A 260 6.22 18.36 -8.22
CA ILE A 260 7.51 18.30 -7.53
C ILE A 260 8.65 18.56 -8.52
N VAL A 261 8.61 17.91 -9.69
CA VAL A 261 9.66 18.05 -10.71
C VAL A 261 9.78 19.49 -11.17
N VAL A 262 8.66 20.14 -11.48
CA VAL A 262 8.65 21.55 -11.95
C VAL A 262 9.10 22.50 -10.84
N ASN A 263 8.68 22.28 -9.60
CA ASN A 263 9.14 23.08 -8.47
C ASN A 263 10.65 22.92 -8.25
N MET A 264 11.16 21.69 -8.30
CA MET A 264 12.59 21.43 -8.16
C MET A 264 13.40 22.04 -9.30
N LEU A 265 12.92 21.99 -10.55
CA LEU A 265 13.58 22.64 -11.69
C LEU A 265 13.75 24.15 -11.50
N ARG A 266 12.85 24.80 -10.76
CA ARG A 266 12.94 26.23 -10.43
C ARG A 266 14.00 26.55 -9.37
N PHE A 267 14.56 25.54 -8.69
CA PHE A 267 15.71 25.75 -7.80
C PHE A 267 17.03 25.88 -8.56
N HIS A 268 17.05 25.53 -9.85
CA HIS A 268 18.24 25.59 -10.70
C HIS A 268 18.87 26.99 -10.69
N GLY A 269 20.21 27.08 -10.61
CA GLY A 269 20.93 28.35 -10.49
C GLY A 269 20.66 29.36 -11.62
N SER A 270 20.22 28.90 -12.79
CA SER A 270 19.87 29.78 -13.93
C SER A 270 18.70 30.74 -13.67
N TYR A 271 17.89 30.51 -12.63
CA TYR A 271 16.81 31.41 -12.21
C TYR A 271 17.30 32.57 -11.34
N GLN A 272 18.56 32.57 -10.91
CA GLN A 272 19.12 33.65 -10.11
C GLN A 272 19.43 34.87 -11.00
N LEU A 273 18.85 36.03 -10.63
CA LEU A 273 18.88 37.27 -11.42
C LEU A 273 20.31 37.76 -11.73
N ASP A 274 21.27 37.46 -10.86
CA ASP A 274 22.68 37.82 -11.00
C ASP A 274 23.45 36.95 -12.00
N GLN A 275 22.88 35.82 -12.44
CA GLN A 275 23.55 34.87 -13.35
C GLN A 275 22.90 34.79 -14.76
N MET A 276 21.76 35.44 -14.98
CA MET A 276 20.94 35.28 -16.20
C MET A 276 21.68 35.62 -17.50
N ASP A 277 22.48 36.69 -17.54
CA ASP A 277 23.18 37.13 -18.75
C ASP A 277 24.19 36.11 -19.29
N SER A 278 24.73 35.24 -18.41
CA SER A 278 25.72 34.21 -18.79
C SER A 278 25.12 32.82 -18.99
N ARG A 279 23.87 32.60 -18.56
CA ARG A 279 23.20 31.30 -18.52
C ARG A 279 21.85 31.28 -19.23
N GLU A 280 21.58 32.24 -20.12
CA GLU A 280 20.30 32.37 -20.82
C GLU A 280 19.88 31.09 -21.56
N THR A 281 20.82 30.44 -22.29
CA THR A 281 20.54 29.18 -22.98
C THR A 281 20.17 28.06 -22.00
N GLU A 282 20.86 27.98 -20.87
CA GLU A 282 20.60 26.95 -19.85
C GLU A 282 19.22 27.19 -19.23
N ASN A 283 18.90 28.44 -18.92
CA ASN A 283 17.58 28.82 -18.42
C ASN A 283 16.48 28.44 -19.43
N GLY A 284 16.66 28.78 -20.72
CA GLY A 284 15.72 28.44 -21.77
C GLY A 284 15.50 26.94 -21.93
N LEU A 285 16.54 26.12 -21.75
CA LEU A 285 16.43 24.65 -21.75
C LEU A 285 15.69 24.13 -20.52
N VAL A 286 16.01 24.63 -19.31
CA VAL A 286 15.31 24.25 -18.08
C VAL A 286 13.83 24.59 -18.16
N GLU A 287 13.49 25.80 -18.64
CA GLU A 287 12.11 26.24 -18.85
C GLU A 287 11.38 25.41 -19.90
N ALA A 288 12.03 25.10 -21.04
CA ALA A 288 11.44 24.26 -22.06
C ALA A 288 11.10 22.85 -21.53
N VAL A 289 12.00 22.27 -20.72
CA VAL A 289 11.76 20.99 -20.05
C VAL A 289 10.64 21.12 -19.01
N ALA A 290 10.62 22.17 -18.19
CA ALA A 290 9.57 22.40 -17.19
C ALA A 290 8.17 22.55 -17.84
N VAL A 291 8.09 23.22 -18.99
CA VAL A 291 6.85 23.32 -19.78
C VAL A 291 6.41 21.95 -20.30
N LEU A 292 7.32 21.15 -20.85
CA LEU A 292 6.99 19.80 -21.31
C LEU A 292 6.49 18.91 -20.18
N VAL A 293 7.14 18.94 -19.01
CA VAL A 293 6.69 18.22 -17.81
C VAL A 293 5.30 18.70 -17.39
N SER A 294 5.07 20.01 -17.34
CA SER A 294 3.79 20.61 -16.95
C SER A 294 2.63 20.27 -17.90
N MET A 295 2.95 19.99 -19.17
CA MET A 295 1.98 19.69 -20.22
C MET A 295 1.82 18.19 -20.49
N MET A 296 2.44 17.31 -19.69
CA MET A 296 2.32 15.86 -19.87
C MET A 296 0.83 15.45 -19.88
N PRO A 297 0.34 14.76 -20.93
CA PRO A 297 -1.05 14.32 -20.99
C PRO A 297 -1.36 13.31 -19.90
N ARG A 298 -2.51 13.47 -19.24
CA ARG A 298 -3.00 12.61 -18.14
C ARG A 298 -4.37 12.06 -18.51
N MET A 299 -4.53 10.74 -18.54
CA MET A 299 -5.81 10.11 -18.84
C MET A 299 -6.68 10.14 -17.58
N ARG A 300 -7.33 11.26 -17.26
CA ARG A 300 -8.18 11.42 -16.07
C ARG A 300 -9.21 12.54 -16.26
N PRO A 301 -10.35 12.52 -15.53
CA PRO A 301 -11.41 13.50 -15.73
C PRO A 301 -11.05 14.94 -15.31
N ASN A 302 -10.32 15.07 -14.20
CA ASN A 302 -9.89 16.32 -13.59
C ASN A 302 -8.59 16.10 -12.78
N LEU A 303 -7.86 17.19 -12.55
CA LEU A 303 -6.70 17.24 -11.67
C LEU A 303 -7.09 17.97 -10.37
N PRO A 304 -6.59 17.53 -9.21
CA PRO A 304 -6.64 18.31 -7.98
C PRO A 304 -5.95 19.67 -8.15
N THR A 305 -6.35 20.64 -7.35
CA THR A 305 -5.71 21.97 -7.33
C THR A 305 -4.20 21.82 -7.05
N GLY A 306 -3.37 22.50 -7.85
CA GLY A 306 -1.91 22.44 -7.73
C GLY A 306 -1.24 21.30 -8.48
N LYS A 307 -1.97 20.29 -8.97
CA LYS A 307 -1.40 19.22 -9.80
C LYS A 307 -1.27 19.64 -11.26
N LEU A 308 -0.17 19.21 -11.88
CA LEU A 308 0.19 19.54 -13.27
C LEU A 308 -0.19 18.42 -14.25
N GLY A 309 -0.21 18.77 -15.54
CA GLY A 309 -0.55 17.87 -16.65
C GLY A 309 -1.79 18.30 -17.43
N GLN A 310 -1.93 17.76 -18.64
CA GLN A 310 -3.09 18.01 -19.51
C GLN A 310 -4.13 16.88 -19.38
N CYS A 311 -5.23 17.13 -18.67
CA CYS A 311 -6.32 16.15 -18.54
C CYS A 311 -6.95 15.80 -19.90
N CYS A 312 -7.09 14.51 -20.15
CA CYS A 312 -7.80 13.95 -21.27
C CYS A 312 -8.90 13.03 -20.75
N LYS A 313 -10.16 13.34 -21.06
CA LYS A 313 -11.33 12.59 -20.59
C LYS A 313 -11.59 11.33 -21.40
N THR A 314 -11.16 11.32 -22.66
CA THR A 314 -11.41 10.22 -23.60
C THR A 314 -10.10 9.66 -24.11
N ARG A 315 -10.11 8.37 -24.42
CA ARG A 315 -8.96 7.67 -24.99
C ARG A 315 -8.47 8.28 -26.31
N PRO A 316 -9.33 8.65 -27.28
CA PRO A 316 -8.88 9.31 -28.51
C PRO A 316 -8.18 10.65 -28.26
N ASP A 317 -8.73 11.49 -27.37
CA ASP A 317 -8.13 12.79 -27.03
C ASP A 317 -6.77 12.60 -26.37
N PHE A 318 -6.67 11.62 -25.45
CA PHE A 318 -5.40 11.27 -24.82
C PHE A 318 -4.36 10.84 -25.83
N ILE A 319 -4.67 9.91 -26.74
CA ILE A 319 -3.71 9.41 -27.74
C ILE A 319 -3.17 10.56 -28.59
N LYS A 320 -4.06 11.45 -29.06
CA LYS A 320 -3.68 12.62 -29.85
C LYS A 320 -2.78 13.57 -29.07
N ALA A 321 -3.12 13.85 -27.80
CA ALA A 321 -2.30 14.70 -26.95
C ALA A 321 -0.94 14.06 -26.64
N TRP A 322 -0.93 12.76 -26.35
CA TRP A 322 0.24 11.94 -26.05
C TRP A 322 1.25 11.91 -27.19
N GLU A 323 0.78 11.63 -28.42
CA GLU A 323 1.63 11.61 -29.61
C GLU A 323 2.20 13.01 -29.92
N LYS A 324 1.37 14.05 -29.82
CA LYS A 324 1.80 15.44 -30.01
C LYS A 324 2.86 15.82 -28.98
N TRP A 325 2.62 15.52 -27.71
CA TRP A 325 3.53 15.82 -26.62
C TRP A 325 4.87 15.08 -26.79
N ARG A 326 4.87 13.77 -27.10
CA ARG A 326 6.11 13.04 -27.40
C ARG A 326 6.85 13.62 -28.61
N GLY A 327 6.14 14.07 -29.64
CA GLY A 327 6.74 14.80 -30.76
C GLY A 327 7.45 16.09 -30.34
N GLN A 328 6.92 16.83 -29.36
CA GLN A 328 7.57 18.02 -28.80
C GLN A 328 8.79 17.66 -27.95
N VAL A 329 8.72 16.59 -27.15
CA VAL A 329 9.85 16.06 -26.38
C VAL A 329 11.00 15.66 -27.31
N THR A 330 10.72 14.89 -28.37
CA THR A 330 11.73 14.51 -29.38
C THR A 330 12.31 15.71 -30.12
N LYS A 331 11.47 16.70 -30.46
CA LYS A 331 11.95 17.94 -31.09
C LYS A 331 12.94 18.69 -30.20
N LEU A 332 12.68 18.77 -28.90
CA LEU A 332 13.60 19.40 -27.96
C LEU A 332 14.88 18.58 -27.80
N GLU A 333 14.79 17.26 -27.70
CA GLU A 333 15.96 16.37 -27.58
C GLU A 333 16.92 16.50 -28.77
N CYS A 334 16.39 16.68 -29.98
CA CYS A 334 17.18 16.88 -31.20
C CYS A 334 17.64 18.34 -31.42
N SER A 335 17.45 19.25 -30.45
CA SER A 335 17.75 20.67 -30.61
C SER A 335 19.24 21.00 -30.66
N ALA A 336 19.62 22.01 -31.45
CA ALA A 336 21.00 22.53 -31.47
C ALA A 336 21.38 23.27 -30.17
N PHE A 337 20.41 23.69 -29.35
CA PHE A 337 20.65 24.39 -28.09
C PHE A 337 21.45 23.55 -27.07
N TRP A 338 21.46 22.21 -27.19
CA TRP A 338 22.28 21.34 -26.33
C TRP A 338 23.79 21.53 -26.49
N ILE A 339 24.23 21.98 -27.66
CA ILE A 339 25.65 22.25 -27.95
C ILE A 339 26.06 23.56 -27.26
N GLN A 340 25.12 24.49 -27.11
CA GLN A 340 25.32 25.80 -26.50
C GLN A 340 25.17 25.78 -24.98
N CYS A 341 24.59 24.72 -24.41
CA CYS A 341 24.56 24.49 -22.96
C CYS A 341 25.97 24.13 -22.46
N GLY A 342 26.61 25.07 -21.76
CA GLY A 342 27.97 24.93 -21.26
C GLY A 342 28.07 24.06 -20.00
N HIS A 343 27.03 24.06 -19.15
CA HIS A 343 27.01 23.27 -17.92
C HIS A 343 26.67 21.80 -18.19
N GLN A 344 27.70 20.95 -18.12
CA GLN A 344 27.60 19.52 -18.42
C GLN A 344 26.51 18.80 -17.60
N LYS A 345 26.47 19.00 -16.29
CA LYS A 345 25.50 18.32 -15.42
C LYS A 345 24.06 18.73 -15.72
N THR A 346 23.84 20.00 -16.04
CA THR A 346 22.51 20.48 -16.47
C THR A 346 22.10 19.83 -17.78
N ARG A 347 23.02 19.79 -18.76
CA ARG A 347 22.76 19.12 -20.03
C ARG A 347 22.41 17.64 -19.84
N ASP A 348 23.20 16.90 -19.07
CA ASP A 348 23.02 15.47 -18.87
C ASP A 348 21.74 15.18 -18.08
N GLY A 349 21.50 15.95 -17.01
CA GLY A 349 20.30 15.86 -16.19
C GLY A 349 19.02 16.13 -16.99
N LEU A 350 18.95 17.23 -17.74
CA LEU A 350 17.79 17.56 -18.58
C LEU A 350 17.56 16.53 -19.69
N LYS A 351 18.64 16.05 -20.34
CA LYS A 351 18.52 14.97 -21.34
C LYS A 351 17.98 13.67 -20.73
N ASN A 352 18.42 13.33 -19.51
CA ASN A 352 17.88 12.18 -18.81
C ASN A 352 16.36 12.31 -18.58
N LEU A 353 15.88 13.48 -18.14
CA LEU A 353 14.44 13.74 -18.00
C LEU A 353 13.69 13.56 -19.34
N LEU A 354 14.26 14.03 -20.46
CA LEU A 354 13.66 13.83 -21.78
C LEU A 354 13.64 12.35 -22.20
N HIS A 355 14.70 11.60 -21.90
CA HIS A 355 14.73 10.15 -22.16
C HIS A 355 13.68 9.39 -21.34
N ILE A 356 13.45 9.78 -20.08
CA ILE A 356 12.35 9.25 -19.26
C ILE A 356 10.99 9.60 -19.90
N MET A 357 10.76 10.85 -20.30
CA MET A 357 9.53 11.27 -20.98
C MET A 357 9.29 10.53 -22.30
N MET A 358 10.36 10.13 -22.98
CA MET A 358 10.30 9.29 -24.18
C MET A 358 10.19 7.79 -23.87
N GLY A 359 10.02 7.36 -22.61
CA GLY A 359 9.83 5.94 -22.31
C GLY A 359 11.08 5.09 -22.46
N ASN A 360 12.28 5.67 -22.31
CA ASN A 360 13.52 4.87 -22.29
C ASN A 360 13.54 3.98 -21.03
N ILE A 361 13.31 2.69 -21.22
CA ILE A 361 13.21 1.73 -20.12
C ILE A 361 14.47 1.67 -19.25
N LYS A 362 15.66 1.92 -19.80
CA LYS A 362 16.91 1.88 -19.03
C LYS A 362 16.96 3.03 -18.03
N GLU A 363 16.64 4.24 -18.48
CA GLU A 363 16.62 5.43 -17.62
C GLU A 363 15.48 5.36 -16.60
N ILE A 364 14.30 4.86 -16.99
CA ILE A 364 13.18 4.66 -16.07
C ILE A 364 13.54 3.63 -14.98
N THR A 365 14.14 2.51 -15.36
CA THR A 365 14.57 1.48 -14.40
C THR A 365 15.65 2.02 -13.46
N ALA A 366 16.59 2.84 -13.96
CA ALA A 366 17.62 3.46 -13.13
C ALA A 366 17.05 4.54 -12.18
N ALA A 367 15.99 5.24 -12.59
CA ALA A 367 15.36 6.30 -11.80
C ALA A 367 14.47 5.76 -10.67
N THR A 368 13.84 4.61 -10.88
CA THR A 368 12.97 3.93 -9.91
C THR A 368 13.79 3.06 -8.94
N SER A 369 13.16 2.63 -7.85
CA SER A 369 13.78 1.84 -6.79
C SER A 369 12.87 0.76 -6.20
N HIS A 370 11.58 0.81 -6.51
CA HIS A 370 10.64 -0.27 -6.22
C HIS A 370 9.90 -0.73 -7.48
N TRP A 371 9.57 -2.03 -7.58
CA TRP A 371 8.91 -2.58 -8.76
C TRP A 371 7.56 -1.89 -9.05
N LEU A 372 6.86 -1.42 -8.01
CA LEU A 372 5.58 -0.72 -8.16
C LEU A 372 5.74 0.68 -8.75
N GLU A 373 6.85 1.37 -8.44
CA GLU A 373 7.21 2.64 -9.07
C GLU A 373 7.50 2.44 -10.57
N LEU A 374 8.25 1.39 -10.91
CA LEU A 374 8.52 0.99 -12.30
C LEU A 374 7.23 0.60 -13.03
N PHE A 375 6.36 -0.14 -12.36
CA PHE A 375 5.07 -0.55 -12.88
C PHE A 375 4.18 0.68 -13.22
N ALA A 376 4.10 1.67 -12.34
CA ALA A 376 3.42 2.93 -12.63
C ALA A 376 4.08 3.68 -13.80
N SER A 377 5.41 3.74 -13.82
CA SER A 377 6.20 4.39 -14.88
C SER A 377 5.91 3.80 -16.27
N HIS A 378 5.65 2.49 -16.34
CA HIS A 378 5.30 1.82 -17.60
C HIS A 378 4.02 2.38 -18.21
N PHE A 379 2.98 2.60 -17.41
CA PHE A 379 1.75 3.23 -17.91
C PHE A 379 1.97 4.70 -18.22
N LEU A 380 2.74 5.39 -17.41
CA LEU A 380 3.01 6.80 -17.65
C LEU A 380 3.75 7.04 -18.96
N TYR A 381 4.80 6.27 -19.31
CA TYR A 381 5.73 6.64 -20.38
C TYR A 381 5.84 5.66 -21.55
N ILE A 382 5.45 4.40 -21.36
CA ILE A 382 5.72 3.33 -22.34
C ILE A 382 4.42 2.84 -22.99
N LYS A 383 3.46 2.42 -22.17
CA LYS A 383 2.20 1.83 -22.62
C LYS A 383 1.04 2.31 -21.74
N PRO A 384 0.41 3.45 -22.07
CA PRO A 384 -0.59 4.11 -21.21
C PRO A 384 -1.92 3.41 -21.05
N PHE A 385 -2.15 2.32 -21.79
CA PHE A 385 -3.37 1.55 -21.68
C PHE A 385 -3.06 0.12 -21.23
N THR A 386 -3.79 -0.32 -20.21
CA THR A 386 -3.83 -1.71 -19.77
C THR A 386 -4.45 -2.58 -20.87
N VAL A 387 -4.13 -3.87 -20.86
CA VAL A 387 -4.83 -4.88 -21.68
C VAL A 387 -5.71 -5.76 -20.80
N GLY A 388 -6.29 -5.17 -19.74
CA GLY A 388 -6.95 -5.89 -18.65
C GLY A 388 -6.00 -6.27 -17.52
N PHE A 389 -6.54 -6.95 -16.51
CA PHE A 389 -5.85 -7.39 -15.30
C PHE A 389 -4.75 -8.42 -15.59
N GLU A 390 -4.98 -9.41 -16.45
CA GLU A 390 -3.94 -10.36 -16.90
C GLU A 390 -2.69 -9.63 -17.43
N GLY A 391 -2.91 -8.59 -18.24
CA GLY A 391 -1.83 -7.75 -18.76
C GLY A 391 -1.10 -6.95 -17.69
N MET A 392 -1.83 -6.46 -16.68
CA MET A 392 -1.25 -5.80 -15.52
C MET A 392 -0.43 -6.77 -14.69
N HIS A 393 -0.94 -7.98 -14.42
CA HIS A 393 -0.25 -9.00 -13.67
C HIS A 393 1.07 -9.42 -14.37
N HIS A 394 1.05 -9.67 -15.68
CA HIS A 394 2.26 -9.99 -16.44
C HIS A 394 3.29 -8.85 -16.43
N LEU A 395 2.83 -7.61 -16.52
CA LEU A 395 3.71 -6.44 -16.42
C LEU A 395 4.31 -6.31 -15.01
N ALA A 396 3.51 -6.54 -13.97
CA ALA A 396 3.98 -6.53 -12.58
C ALA A 396 5.06 -7.61 -12.37
N GLN A 397 4.83 -8.84 -12.84
CA GLN A 397 5.83 -9.92 -12.79
C GLN A 397 7.16 -9.53 -13.46
N LYS A 398 7.10 -8.87 -14.62
CA LYS A 398 8.31 -8.34 -15.29
C LYS A 398 9.00 -7.26 -14.48
N CYS A 399 8.26 -6.35 -13.87
CA CYS A 399 8.83 -5.31 -13.02
C CYS A 399 9.49 -5.90 -11.77
N ILE A 400 8.89 -6.93 -11.17
CA ILE A 400 9.45 -7.66 -10.03
C ILE A 400 10.75 -8.39 -10.41
N GLN A 401 10.81 -8.98 -11.61
CA GLN A 401 12.04 -9.61 -12.12
C GLN A 401 13.17 -8.59 -12.34
N LEU A 402 12.84 -7.40 -12.83
CA LEU A 402 13.82 -6.33 -13.05
C LEU A 402 14.27 -5.66 -11.75
N MET A 403 13.38 -5.57 -10.75
CA MET A 403 13.66 -4.97 -9.45
C MET A 403 13.19 -5.88 -8.30
N PRO A 404 13.96 -6.94 -7.99
CA PRO A 404 13.62 -7.86 -6.90
C PRO A 404 13.66 -7.15 -5.55
N SER A 405 12.55 -7.20 -4.81
CA SER A 405 12.45 -6.62 -3.47
C SER A 405 13.11 -7.53 -2.44
N SER A 406 13.89 -6.94 -1.53
CA SER A 406 14.49 -7.64 -0.39
C SER A 406 13.45 -7.88 0.71
N GLY A 407 12.43 -8.71 0.44
CA GLY A 407 11.37 -9.05 1.38
C GLY A 407 9.97 -8.82 0.83
N THR A 408 9.00 -9.58 1.35
CA THR A 408 7.58 -9.45 1.01
C THR A 408 6.91 -8.47 1.98
N ASN A 409 6.53 -7.30 1.49
CA ASN A 409 5.65 -6.37 2.19
C ASN A 409 4.19 -6.81 1.99
N GLY A 410 3.37 -6.80 3.04
CA GLY A 410 1.94 -7.16 2.94
C GLY A 410 1.18 -6.37 1.87
N LEU A 411 1.55 -5.10 1.64
CA LEU A 411 0.97 -4.28 0.56
C LEU A 411 1.35 -4.78 -0.84
N THR A 412 2.59 -5.28 -0.99
CA THR A 412 3.07 -5.89 -2.23
C THR A 412 2.35 -7.21 -2.50
N GLY A 413 2.14 -8.04 -1.47
CA GLY A 413 1.35 -9.27 -1.59
C GLY A 413 -0.09 -8.97 -2.01
N LEU A 414 -0.72 -8.01 -1.32
CA LEU A 414 -2.10 -7.60 -1.58
C LEU A 414 -2.29 -7.15 -3.04
N ILE A 415 -1.48 -6.21 -3.52
CA ILE A 415 -1.63 -5.67 -4.89
C ILE A 415 -1.39 -6.73 -5.97
N ILE A 416 -0.49 -7.69 -5.73
CA ILE A 416 -0.27 -8.82 -6.64
C ILE A 416 -1.52 -9.72 -6.67
N GLY A 417 -2.11 -9.99 -5.50
CA GLY A 417 -3.37 -10.73 -5.35
C GLY A 417 -4.51 -10.06 -6.13
N VAL A 418 -4.66 -8.73 -5.95
CA VAL A 418 -5.64 -7.93 -6.69
C VAL A 418 -5.41 -8.03 -8.20
N MET A 419 -4.18 -7.88 -8.67
CA MET A 419 -3.85 -7.98 -10.10
C MET A 419 -4.08 -9.38 -10.67
N SER A 420 -4.01 -10.42 -9.83
CA SER A 420 -4.31 -11.81 -10.23
C SER A 420 -5.80 -12.14 -10.28
N GLU A 421 -6.68 -11.16 -9.97
CA GLU A 421 -8.13 -11.32 -9.91
C GLU A 421 -8.59 -12.45 -8.98
N ASN A 422 -7.81 -12.77 -7.95
CA ASN A 422 -8.09 -13.86 -7.04
C ASN A 422 -8.48 -13.34 -5.64
N PRO A 423 -9.79 -13.28 -5.30
CA PRO A 423 -10.25 -12.80 -4.00
C PRO A 423 -9.79 -13.69 -2.83
N GLU A 424 -9.51 -14.98 -3.05
CA GLU A 424 -8.95 -15.88 -2.01
C GLU A 424 -7.55 -15.43 -1.59
N VAL A 425 -6.70 -15.12 -2.58
CA VAL A 425 -5.34 -14.62 -2.33
C VAL A 425 -5.38 -13.27 -1.64
N VAL A 426 -6.28 -12.38 -2.08
CA VAL A 426 -6.49 -11.08 -1.45
C VAL A 426 -6.89 -11.23 0.02
N LEU A 427 -7.87 -12.10 0.31
CA LEU A 427 -8.31 -12.37 1.67
C LEU A 427 -7.18 -12.96 2.53
N ALA A 428 -6.39 -13.90 1.97
CA ALA A 428 -5.25 -14.50 2.66
C ALA A 428 -4.17 -13.45 3.02
N GLU A 429 -3.87 -12.52 2.10
CA GLU A 429 -2.93 -11.43 2.36
C GLU A 429 -3.49 -10.42 3.39
N CYS A 430 -4.81 -10.14 3.36
CA CYS A 430 -5.49 -9.36 4.39
C CYS A 430 -5.32 -10.01 5.79
N THR A 431 -5.63 -11.30 5.89
CA THR A 431 -5.55 -12.06 7.16
C THR A 431 -4.15 -12.11 7.71
N LYS A 432 -3.15 -12.32 6.83
CA LYS A 432 -1.76 -12.48 7.24
C LYS A 432 -1.11 -11.17 7.70
N ASN A 433 -1.42 -10.05 7.04
CA ASN A 433 -0.62 -8.83 7.20
C ASN A 433 -1.34 -7.67 7.89
N PHE A 434 -2.68 -7.61 7.84
CA PHE A 434 -3.44 -6.43 8.25
C PHE A 434 -4.46 -6.68 9.36
N GLY A 435 -4.67 -7.95 9.71
CA GLY A 435 -5.43 -8.35 10.88
C GLY A 435 -6.95 -8.44 10.69
N PRO A 436 -7.67 -8.95 11.71
CA PRO A 436 -9.07 -9.37 11.57
C PRO A 436 -10.04 -8.24 11.19
N TRP A 437 -9.81 -7.02 11.67
CA TRP A 437 -10.65 -5.87 11.29
C TRP A 437 -10.63 -5.64 9.77
N LEU A 438 -9.44 -5.62 9.14
CA LEU A 438 -9.40 -5.40 7.69
C LEU A 438 -10.12 -6.52 6.96
N VAL A 439 -9.93 -7.77 7.38
CA VAL A 439 -10.53 -8.94 6.74
C VAL A 439 -12.05 -8.87 6.78
N THR A 440 -12.63 -8.62 7.96
CA THR A 440 -14.09 -8.51 8.13
C THR A 440 -14.68 -7.44 7.23
N HIS A 441 -14.04 -6.28 7.16
CA HIS A 441 -14.53 -5.17 6.36
C HIS A 441 -14.23 -5.34 4.85
N ALA A 442 -13.12 -5.99 4.48
CA ALA A 442 -12.70 -6.23 3.10
C ALA A 442 -13.64 -7.18 2.35
N MET A 443 -14.26 -8.13 3.04
CA MET A 443 -15.26 -9.04 2.43
C MET A 443 -16.44 -8.26 1.82
N GLU A 444 -16.84 -7.14 2.42
CA GLU A 444 -17.88 -6.27 1.86
C GLU A 444 -17.43 -5.57 0.57
N LEU A 445 -16.14 -5.25 0.45
CA LEU A 445 -15.57 -4.62 -0.74
C LEU A 445 -15.41 -5.64 -1.87
N LEU A 446 -14.97 -6.86 -1.54
CA LEU A 446 -14.79 -7.95 -2.50
C LEU A 446 -16.10 -8.38 -3.16
N THR A 447 -17.22 -8.32 -2.43
CA THR A 447 -18.55 -8.72 -2.90
C THR A 447 -19.31 -7.62 -3.63
N ALA A 448 -18.73 -6.42 -3.80
CA ALA A 448 -19.41 -5.29 -4.41
C ALA A 448 -19.88 -5.55 -5.86
N ASP A 449 -19.10 -6.31 -6.64
CA ASP A 449 -19.37 -6.64 -8.04
C ASP A 449 -18.67 -7.92 -8.51
N ASN A 450 -18.56 -8.92 -7.64
CA ASN A 450 -17.84 -10.16 -7.94
C ASN A 450 -18.64 -11.37 -7.45
N ASP A 451 -19.39 -11.98 -8.38
CA ASP A 451 -20.22 -13.16 -8.11
C ASP A 451 -19.41 -14.33 -7.56
N TYR A 452 -18.17 -14.51 -8.05
CA TYR A 452 -17.29 -15.56 -7.53
C TYR A 452 -16.90 -15.30 -6.09
N ALA A 453 -16.54 -14.06 -5.73
CA ALA A 453 -16.25 -13.69 -4.34
C ALA A 453 -17.48 -13.85 -3.45
N ASP A 454 -18.67 -13.48 -3.95
CA ASP A 454 -19.93 -13.63 -3.23
C ASP A 454 -20.23 -15.10 -2.89
N ILE A 455 -20.18 -15.98 -3.89
CA ILE A 455 -20.35 -17.43 -3.70
C ILE A 455 -19.30 -17.97 -2.74
N MET A 456 -18.02 -17.67 -3.01
CA MET A 456 -16.90 -18.16 -2.22
C MET A 456 -17.00 -17.81 -0.73
N LEU A 457 -17.48 -16.60 -0.41
CA LEU A 457 -17.56 -16.07 0.95
C LEU A 457 -18.77 -16.58 1.72
N HIS A 458 -19.92 -16.73 1.06
CA HIS A 458 -21.19 -17.09 1.71
C HIS A 458 -21.53 -18.58 1.62
N GLU A 459 -20.87 -19.37 0.76
CA GLU A 459 -21.08 -20.81 0.69
C GLU A 459 -20.65 -21.51 1.99
N GLU A 460 -21.57 -22.27 2.58
CA GLU A 460 -21.32 -23.09 3.76
C GLU A 460 -20.33 -24.22 3.43
N ARG A 461 -19.32 -24.40 4.28
CA ARG A 461 -18.28 -25.40 4.03
C ARG A 461 -18.31 -26.51 5.08
N PRO A 462 -18.48 -27.79 4.68
CA PRO A 462 -18.47 -28.91 5.62
C PRO A 462 -17.17 -29.03 6.42
N ASN A 463 -16.02 -28.68 5.82
CA ASN A 463 -14.72 -28.68 6.48
C ASN A 463 -14.54 -27.54 7.51
N LEU A 464 -15.40 -26.52 7.50
CA LEU A 464 -15.47 -25.47 8.52
C LEU A 464 -16.55 -25.76 9.57
N GLY A 465 -17.18 -26.93 9.56
CA GLY A 465 -18.27 -27.25 10.47
C GLY A 465 -19.63 -26.71 10.03
N GLY A 466 -19.79 -26.44 8.73
CA GLY A 466 -21.05 -25.95 8.15
C GLY A 466 -21.24 -24.45 8.20
N ILE A 467 -20.19 -23.67 8.51
CA ILE A 467 -20.21 -22.21 8.41
C ILE A 467 -19.52 -21.73 7.14
N SER A 468 -19.81 -20.50 6.75
CA SER A 468 -19.17 -19.82 5.62
C SER A 468 -17.82 -19.19 6.00
N ILE A 469 -17.06 -18.73 4.99
CA ILE A 469 -15.80 -18.01 5.24
C ILE A 469 -16.08 -16.65 5.91
N GLU A 470 -17.15 -15.99 5.51
CA GLU A 470 -17.59 -14.73 6.09
C GLU A 470 -17.91 -14.88 7.58
N GLU A 471 -18.70 -15.89 7.94
CA GLU A 471 -19.05 -16.19 9.33
C GLU A 471 -17.81 -16.52 10.17
N LEU A 472 -16.90 -17.34 9.63
CA LEU A 472 -15.65 -17.67 10.33
C LEU A 472 -14.85 -16.41 10.68
N HIS A 473 -14.64 -15.50 9.73
CA HIS A 473 -13.84 -14.31 9.97
C HIS A 473 -14.54 -13.27 10.86
N ARG A 474 -15.88 -13.18 10.80
CA ARG A 474 -16.66 -12.39 11.76
C ARG A 474 -16.53 -12.93 13.18
N LEU A 475 -16.62 -14.25 13.37
CA LEU A 475 -16.43 -14.88 14.68
C LEU A 475 -15.01 -14.69 15.22
N VAL A 476 -13.99 -14.81 14.37
CA VAL A 476 -12.59 -14.53 14.74
C VAL A 476 -12.44 -13.07 15.17
N TYR A 477 -13.03 -12.13 14.44
CA TYR A 477 -12.95 -10.72 14.81
C TYR A 477 -13.72 -10.41 16.11
N ALA A 478 -14.92 -10.97 16.28
CA ALA A 478 -15.70 -10.86 17.52
C ALA A 478 -14.94 -11.43 18.72
N GLN A 479 -14.20 -12.54 18.55
CA GLN A 479 -13.33 -13.09 19.59
C GLN A 479 -12.21 -12.11 19.98
N VAL A 480 -11.57 -11.47 19.00
CA VAL A 480 -10.53 -10.46 19.25
C VAL A 480 -11.09 -9.26 20.01
N LEU A 481 -12.29 -8.79 19.66
CA LEU A 481 -12.98 -7.72 20.37
C LEU A 481 -13.36 -8.11 21.81
N CYS A 482 -13.83 -9.35 22.03
CA CYS A 482 -14.13 -9.86 23.36
C CYS A 482 -12.90 -9.90 24.29
N CYS A 483 -11.70 -9.97 23.72
CA CYS A 483 -10.46 -10.04 24.50
C CYS A 483 -10.08 -8.72 25.19
N HIS A 484 -10.78 -7.60 24.93
CA HIS A 484 -10.45 -6.31 25.52
C HIS A 484 -11.65 -5.64 26.22
N PRO A 485 -11.52 -5.16 27.48
CA PRO A 485 -12.62 -4.63 28.28
C PRO A 485 -13.31 -3.39 27.69
N LEU A 486 -12.65 -2.71 26.75
CA LEU A 486 -13.16 -1.50 26.13
C LEU A 486 -13.66 -1.73 24.70
N THR A 487 -13.73 -2.96 24.18
CA THR A 487 -14.21 -3.24 22.81
C THR A 487 -15.21 -4.38 22.72
N TRP A 488 -15.41 -5.16 23.79
CA TRP A 488 -16.39 -6.26 23.85
C TRP A 488 -17.83 -5.87 23.48
N GLN A 489 -18.21 -4.59 23.61
CA GLN A 489 -19.56 -4.15 23.21
C GLN A 489 -19.73 -4.15 21.68
N VAL A 490 -18.65 -3.93 20.95
CA VAL A 490 -18.63 -3.93 19.48
C VAL A 490 -18.84 -5.33 18.93
N SER A 491 -18.40 -6.37 19.65
CA SER A 491 -18.48 -7.77 19.21
C SER A 491 -19.91 -8.29 19.04
N TYR A 492 -20.92 -7.60 19.56
CA TYR A 492 -22.33 -7.96 19.38
C TYR A 492 -22.94 -7.38 18.10
N VAL A 493 -22.27 -6.42 17.47
CA VAL A 493 -22.76 -5.69 16.29
C VAL A 493 -22.03 -6.14 15.02
N THR A 494 -20.79 -6.59 15.17
CA THR A 494 -19.98 -7.26 14.14
C THR A 494 -20.35 -8.73 14.02
#